data_AF-A0A1Y5T522-F1
#
_entry.id   AF-A0A1Y5T522-F1
#
_cell.length_a   1.000
_cell.length_b   1.000
_cell.length_c   1.000
_cell.angle_alpha   90.00
_cell.angle_beta   90.00
_cell.angle_gamma   90.00
#
_symmetry.space_group_name_H-M   'P 1'
#
loop_
_entity.id
_entity.type
_entity.pdbx_description
1 polymer ?
#
loop_
_entity_poly.entity_id
_entity_poly.type
_entity_poly.pdbx_seq_one_letter_code
_entity_poly.pdbx_strand_id
1 'polypeptide(L)'
;MKNVSVWTYPWDLHDLGPDAAIATLAAEGVDTISLATSYHAGRFLQPGNPRRRVWFPQDGTVYYRVDPARWTSQEIIPLQADIVESEGDMLSRLCALRETGGPQVSCWTVCLHNTRLGMAHPDHVMRTAHGDPHSYALCPSSPAARAYVTGVVAEIAERYAPDRIELESPDFMGFDHGFHHEKDALGLLPEDMFLLGVCFCRHCMNRATHAGVPAEAARARVADLLDAAFARELPRSRFPDFP
;
A
#
# COMPACT_ATOMS: atom_id res chain seq x y z
N MET A 1 7.32 0.24 -29.49
CA MET A 1 8.17 0.52 -28.31
C MET A 1 7.93 -0.62 -27.33
N LYS A 2 8.98 -1.14 -26.68
CA LYS A 2 8.84 -2.23 -25.71
C LYS A 2 8.76 -1.60 -24.33
N ASN A 3 7.58 -1.49 -23.74
CA ASN A 3 7.41 -0.93 -22.40
C ASN A 3 7.89 -1.93 -21.34
N VAL A 4 9.20 -1.92 -21.05
CA VAL A 4 9.80 -2.80 -20.05
C VAL A 4 10.12 -1.93 -18.84
N SER A 5 9.39 -2.15 -17.76
CA SER A 5 9.57 -1.44 -16.50
C SER A 5 10.17 -2.33 -15.43
N VAL A 6 10.91 -1.71 -14.51
CA VAL A 6 11.41 -2.34 -13.29
C VAL A 6 10.97 -1.51 -12.09
N TRP A 7 10.43 -2.16 -11.06
CA TRP A 7 10.19 -1.54 -9.77
C TRP A 7 11.52 -1.25 -9.08
N THR A 8 11.65 -0.02 -8.60
CA THR A 8 12.87 0.50 -8.01
C THR A 8 12.53 1.27 -6.75
N TYR A 9 13.47 1.26 -5.81
CA TYR A 9 13.35 1.98 -4.56
C TYR A 9 14.28 3.19 -4.56
N PRO A 10 13.84 4.36 -4.07
CA PRO A 10 14.67 5.56 -4.04
C PRO A 10 16.00 5.34 -3.31
N TRP A 11 15.98 4.70 -2.14
CA TRP A 11 17.19 4.43 -1.36
C TRP A 11 18.20 3.54 -2.10
N ASP A 12 17.72 2.63 -2.95
CA ASP A 12 18.60 1.77 -3.75
C ASP A 12 19.25 2.56 -4.89
N LEU A 13 18.47 3.39 -5.59
CA LEU A 13 18.99 4.27 -6.63
C LEU A 13 19.98 5.31 -6.09
N HIS A 14 19.76 5.85 -4.88
CA HIS A 14 20.72 6.73 -4.22
C HIS A 14 22.06 6.03 -4.00
N ASP A 15 22.05 4.80 -3.51
CA ASP A 15 23.28 4.06 -3.18
C ASP A 15 24.02 3.54 -4.41
N LEU A 16 23.30 3.10 -5.45
CA LEU A 16 23.88 2.63 -6.71
C LEU A 16 24.43 3.78 -7.57
N GLY A 17 23.91 4.98 -7.38
CA GLY A 17 24.08 6.10 -8.29
C GLY A 17 23.10 5.98 -9.46
N PRO A 18 22.14 6.91 -9.61
CA PRO A 18 21.03 6.72 -10.55
C PRO A 18 21.48 6.66 -12.01
N ASP A 19 22.53 7.38 -12.40
CA ASP A 19 23.03 7.35 -13.79
C ASP A 19 23.61 5.95 -14.13
N ALA A 20 24.35 5.35 -13.20
CA ALA A 20 24.91 4.00 -13.38
C ALA A 20 23.83 2.92 -13.33
N ALA A 21 22.86 3.05 -12.42
CA ALA A 21 21.72 2.14 -12.32
C ALA A 21 20.86 2.18 -13.60
N ILE A 22 20.53 3.38 -14.10
CA ILE A 22 19.76 3.58 -15.33
C ILE A 22 20.52 3.01 -16.54
N ALA A 23 21.82 3.27 -16.67
CA ALA A 23 22.63 2.72 -17.76
C ALA A 23 22.64 1.18 -17.75
N THR A 24 22.72 0.57 -16.56
CA THR A 24 22.66 -0.88 -16.39
C THR A 24 21.29 -1.43 -16.81
N LEU A 25 20.20 -0.81 -16.34
CA LEU A 25 18.84 -1.21 -16.69
C LEU A 25 18.58 -1.06 -18.21
N ALA A 26 19.06 0.03 -18.81
CA ALA A 26 18.94 0.27 -20.25
C ALA A 26 19.69 -0.78 -21.08
N ALA A 27 20.86 -1.25 -20.62
CA ALA A 27 21.60 -2.33 -21.28
C ALA A 27 20.82 -3.66 -21.29
N GLU A 28 19.96 -3.89 -20.29
CA GLU A 28 19.04 -5.03 -20.21
C GLU A 28 17.72 -4.80 -20.97
N GLY A 29 17.57 -3.65 -21.63
CA GLY A 29 16.39 -3.30 -22.43
C GLY A 29 15.21 -2.73 -21.62
N VAL A 30 15.44 -2.31 -20.37
CA VAL A 30 14.47 -1.57 -19.56
C VAL A 30 14.43 -0.12 -20.05
N ASP A 31 13.24 0.40 -20.35
CA ASP A 31 13.05 1.79 -20.81
C ASP A 31 12.22 2.64 -19.84
N THR A 32 11.71 2.02 -18.77
CA THR A 32 10.87 2.68 -17.76
C THR A 32 11.36 2.38 -16.34
N ILE A 33 11.57 3.42 -15.54
CA ILE A 33 11.83 3.29 -14.11
C ILE A 33 10.50 3.45 -13.37
N SER A 34 10.06 2.40 -12.67
CA SER A 34 8.90 2.47 -11.79
C SER A 34 9.38 2.70 -10.36
N LEU A 35 9.35 3.95 -9.91
CA LEU A 35 9.88 4.38 -8.61
C LEU A 35 8.81 4.26 -7.54
N ALA A 36 9.13 3.64 -6.40
CA ALA A 36 8.28 3.68 -5.21
C ALA A 36 8.13 5.13 -4.71
N THR A 37 6.94 5.71 -4.85
CA THR A 37 6.60 7.09 -4.43
C THR A 37 5.82 7.13 -3.13
N SER A 38 5.13 6.05 -2.79
CA SER A 38 4.49 5.79 -1.49
C SER A 38 4.72 4.33 -1.17
N TYR A 39 5.20 4.02 0.03
CA TYR A 39 5.54 2.64 0.38
C TYR A 39 5.33 2.32 1.86
N HIS A 40 4.95 1.06 2.13
CA HIS A 40 4.90 0.50 3.49
C HIS A 40 6.31 0.03 3.92
N ALA A 41 6.55 -0.16 5.21
CA ALA A 41 7.81 -0.73 5.68
C ALA A 41 7.96 -2.21 5.30
N GLY A 42 9.20 -2.70 5.32
CA GLY A 42 9.55 -4.08 5.07
C GLY A 42 10.98 -4.37 5.49
N ARG A 43 11.41 -5.63 5.35
CA ARG A 43 12.83 -6.01 5.45
C ARG A 43 13.35 -6.33 4.06
N PHE A 44 14.17 -5.45 3.51
CA PHE A 44 14.73 -5.61 2.18
C PHE A 44 16.10 -6.26 2.25
N LEU A 45 16.32 -7.30 1.44
CA LEU A 45 17.64 -7.85 1.16
C LEU A 45 18.05 -7.36 -0.22
N GLN A 46 19.17 -6.62 -0.28
CA GLN A 46 19.66 -5.96 -1.49
C GLN A 46 21.12 -6.37 -1.73
N PRO A 47 21.38 -7.58 -2.26
CA PRO A 47 22.74 -8.13 -2.35
C PRO A 47 23.71 -7.25 -3.16
N GLY A 48 23.19 -6.59 -4.20
CA GLY A 48 23.96 -5.70 -5.08
C GLY A 48 24.13 -4.27 -4.55
N ASN A 49 23.43 -3.87 -3.48
CA ASN A 49 23.54 -2.52 -2.95
C ASN A 49 24.88 -2.35 -2.21
N PRO A 50 25.67 -1.30 -2.49
CA PRO A 50 26.99 -1.10 -1.90
C PRO A 50 26.95 -0.61 -0.44
N ARG A 51 25.81 -0.14 0.06
CA ARG A 51 25.65 0.49 1.38
C ARG A 51 24.59 -0.20 2.23
N ARG A 52 23.36 -0.35 1.72
CA ARG A 52 22.19 -0.87 2.42
C ARG A 52 21.82 -2.27 1.94
N ARG A 53 22.66 -3.27 2.25
CA ARG A 53 22.40 -4.67 1.86
C ARG A 53 21.23 -5.31 2.61
N VAL A 54 20.97 -4.87 3.83
CA VAL A 54 19.76 -5.18 4.57
C VAL A 54 19.17 -3.87 5.06
N TRP A 55 17.92 -3.59 4.70
CA TRP A 55 17.31 -2.28 4.93
C TRP A 55 15.88 -2.39 5.49
N PHE A 56 15.58 -1.46 6.40
CA PHE A 56 14.27 -1.24 6.97
C PHE A 56 13.88 0.23 6.72
N PRO A 57 13.11 0.53 5.66
CA PRO A 57 12.68 1.89 5.38
C PRO A 57 11.69 2.41 6.42
N GLN A 58 11.48 3.73 6.42
CA GLN A 58 10.45 4.36 7.25
C GLN A 58 9.06 3.92 6.79
N ASP A 59 8.25 3.44 7.73
CA ASP A 59 6.94 2.88 7.44
C ASP A 59 5.93 3.94 6.98
N GLY A 60 5.19 3.60 5.92
CA GLY A 60 4.03 4.35 5.48
C GLY A 60 4.33 5.79 5.09
N THR A 61 5.46 6.01 4.41
CA THR A 61 5.95 7.33 3.99
C THR A 61 5.87 7.52 2.48
N VAL A 62 5.91 8.77 2.04
CA VAL A 62 6.07 9.15 0.63
C VAL A 62 7.51 9.56 0.35
N TYR A 63 7.99 9.24 -0.85
CA TYR A 63 9.39 9.40 -1.27
C TYR A 63 9.59 10.53 -2.29
N TYR A 64 8.77 11.57 -2.16
CA TYR A 64 8.85 12.80 -2.92
C TYR A 64 8.65 13.98 -1.95
N ARG A 65 9.10 15.18 -2.32
CA ARG A 65 8.90 16.35 -1.47
C ARG A 65 7.44 16.69 -1.36
N VAL A 66 6.84 16.66 -0.16
CA VAL A 66 5.43 17.01 0.05
C VAL A 66 5.26 18.53 0.04
N ASP A 67 4.19 19.03 -0.58
CA ASP A 67 3.72 20.42 -0.46
C ASP A 67 2.70 20.51 0.69
N PRO A 68 3.10 21.03 1.87
CA PRO A 68 2.23 21.05 3.04
C PRO A 68 0.94 21.86 2.83
N ALA A 69 0.95 22.84 1.92
CA ALA A 69 -0.21 23.70 1.67
C ALA A 69 -1.41 22.90 1.13
N ARG A 70 -1.15 21.85 0.33
CA ARG A 70 -2.19 20.97 -0.26
C ARG A 70 -2.93 20.11 0.77
N TRP A 71 -2.33 19.95 1.96
CA TRP A 71 -2.79 19.02 2.99
C TRP A 71 -3.43 19.70 4.20
N THR A 72 -3.48 21.03 4.23
CA THR A 72 -3.97 21.83 5.39
C THR A 72 -5.40 21.52 5.82
N SER A 73 -6.26 21.08 4.92
CA SER A 73 -7.67 20.75 5.18
C SER A 73 -7.96 19.24 5.27
N GLN A 74 -6.93 18.40 5.15
CA GLN A 74 -7.10 16.95 5.09
C GLN A 74 -6.93 16.32 6.47
N GLU A 75 -7.77 15.34 6.78
CA GLU A 75 -7.69 14.60 8.05
C GLU A 75 -6.50 13.62 8.06
N ILE A 76 -6.27 12.94 6.94
CA ILE A 76 -5.15 12.02 6.73
C ILE A 76 -4.17 12.68 5.76
N ILE A 77 -2.92 12.83 6.19
CA ILE A 77 -1.86 13.50 5.43
C ILE A 77 -0.64 12.59 5.21
N PRO A 78 0.10 12.74 4.10
CA PRO A 78 1.32 11.99 3.87
C PRO A 78 2.41 12.44 4.85
N LEU A 79 3.27 11.49 5.21
CA LEU A 79 4.54 11.78 5.87
C LEU A 79 5.65 11.64 4.83
N GLN A 80 6.40 12.71 4.59
CA GLN A 80 7.59 12.66 3.75
C GLN A 80 8.67 11.81 4.45
N ALA A 81 9.29 10.89 3.71
CA ALA A 81 10.41 10.10 4.21
C ALA A 81 11.66 10.98 4.43
N ASP A 82 12.42 10.72 5.49
CA ASP A 82 13.64 11.48 5.83
C ASP A 82 14.70 11.42 4.72
N ILE A 83 14.71 10.36 3.91
CA ILE A 83 15.67 10.22 2.81
C ILE A 83 15.44 11.27 1.72
N VAL A 84 14.21 11.78 1.57
CA VAL A 84 13.91 12.85 0.60
C VAL A 84 14.64 14.14 0.98
N GLU A 85 14.75 14.42 2.28
CA GLU A 85 15.47 15.59 2.79
C GLU A 85 16.99 15.33 2.82
N SER A 86 17.40 14.16 3.32
CA SER A 86 18.82 13.88 3.57
C SER A 86 19.61 13.42 2.34
N GLU A 87 18.98 12.76 1.37
CA GLU A 87 19.61 12.22 0.16
C GLU A 87 19.05 12.80 -1.15
N GLY A 88 17.90 13.48 -1.07
CA GLY A 88 17.30 14.24 -2.15
C GLY A 88 16.06 13.59 -2.76
N ASP A 89 15.30 14.40 -3.51
CA ASP A 89 14.09 13.96 -4.20
C ASP A 89 14.44 13.19 -5.47
N MET A 90 14.49 11.85 -5.36
CA MET A 90 14.80 10.96 -6.49
C MET A 90 13.76 11.05 -7.61
N LEU A 91 12.47 11.27 -7.29
CA LEU A 91 11.43 11.41 -8.31
C LEU A 91 11.68 12.66 -9.16
N SER A 92 12.00 13.79 -8.54
CA SER A 92 12.38 15.03 -9.24
C SER A 92 13.59 14.80 -10.16
N ARG A 93 14.60 14.08 -9.67
CA ARG A 93 15.79 13.75 -10.48
C ARG A 93 15.45 12.89 -11.69
N LEU A 94 14.64 11.84 -11.52
CA LEU A 94 14.23 10.97 -12.63
C LEU A 94 13.40 11.72 -13.67
N CYS A 95 12.47 12.59 -13.24
CA CYS A 95 11.71 13.44 -14.17
C CYS A 95 12.64 14.38 -14.95
N ALA A 96 13.64 14.98 -14.30
CA ALA A 96 14.63 15.83 -15.01
C ALA A 96 15.46 15.03 -16.02
N LEU A 97 15.85 13.79 -15.70
CA LEU A 97 16.56 12.90 -16.62
C LEU A 97 15.67 12.56 -17.83
N ARG A 98 14.40 12.23 -17.62
CA ARG A 98 13.43 11.98 -18.70
C ARG A 98 13.37 13.14 -19.70
N GLU A 99 13.30 14.39 -19.22
CA GLU A 99 13.26 15.59 -20.10
C GLU A 99 14.50 15.74 -21.00
N THR A 100 15.60 15.09 -20.65
CA THR A 100 16.86 15.11 -21.41
C THR A 100 17.13 13.81 -22.19
N GLY A 101 16.10 12.98 -22.35
CA GLY A 101 16.17 11.71 -23.10
C GLY A 101 16.47 10.48 -22.24
N GLY A 102 16.33 10.59 -20.92
CA GLY A 102 16.36 9.46 -19.99
C GLY A 102 15.15 8.53 -20.10
N PRO A 103 15.05 7.51 -19.22
CA PRO A 103 13.96 6.55 -19.24
C PRO A 103 12.62 7.22 -18.91
N GLN A 104 11.53 6.57 -19.30
CA GLN A 104 10.20 6.93 -18.81
C GLN A 104 10.10 6.75 -17.29
N VAL A 105 9.24 7.52 -16.65
CA VAL A 105 9.05 7.51 -15.20
C VAL A 105 7.63 7.04 -14.88
N SER A 106 7.53 5.93 -14.16
CA SER A 106 6.30 5.46 -13.54
C SER A 106 6.39 5.64 -12.02
N CYS A 107 5.31 6.11 -11.41
CA CYS A 107 5.22 6.27 -9.96
C CYS A 107 4.45 5.10 -9.35
N TRP A 108 5.17 4.14 -8.78
CA TRP A 108 4.60 3.04 -8.02
C TRP A 108 4.15 3.53 -6.63
N THR A 109 2.84 3.60 -6.43
CA THR A 109 2.21 4.26 -5.28
C THR A 109 1.37 3.26 -4.50
N VAL A 110 1.86 2.83 -3.33
CA VAL A 110 1.06 2.09 -2.36
C VAL A 110 -0.01 3.02 -1.77
N CYS A 111 -1.27 2.60 -1.88
CA CYS A 111 -2.44 3.40 -1.53
C CYS A 111 -2.92 3.12 -0.10
N LEU A 112 -3.75 2.10 0.10
CA LEU A 112 -4.50 1.89 1.35
C LEU A 112 -3.81 0.93 2.33
N HIS A 113 -2.67 0.35 1.93
CA HIS A 113 -1.82 -0.46 2.79
C HIS A 113 -0.81 0.42 3.53
N ASN A 114 -1.14 0.83 4.76
CA ASN A 114 -0.31 1.76 5.53
C ASN A 114 -0.56 1.63 7.05
N THR A 115 0.26 0.83 7.73
CA THR A 115 0.14 0.58 9.18
C THR A 115 0.30 1.84 10.01
N ARG A 116 1.29 2.69 9.69
CA ARG A 116 1.48 3.98 10.36
C ARG A 116 0.21 4.83 10.33
N LEU A 117 -0.43 4.98 9.17
CA LEU A 117 -1.66 5.75 9.04
C LEU A 117 -2.82 5.08 9.75
N GLY A 118 -2.98 3.76 9.65
CA GLY A 118 -4.07 3.08 10.34
C GLY A 118 -3.95 3.12 11.86
N MET A 119 -2.73 3.12 12.40
CA MET A 119 -2.49 3.36 13.84
C MET A 119 -2.79 4.80 14.26
N ALA A 120 -2.46 5.79 13.43
CA ALA A 120 -2.76 7.20 13.69
C ALA A 120 -4.26 7.53 13.51
N HIS A 121 -4.96 6.78 12.65
CA HIS A 121 -6.34 7.02 12.24
C HIS A 121 -7.20 5.75 12.35
N PRO A 122 -7.35 5.16 13.55
CA PRO A 122 -8.03 3.86 13.75
C PRO A 122 -9.53 3.88 13.42
N ASP A 123 -10.12 5.04 13.24
CA ASP A 123 -11.49 5.22 12.79
C ASP A 123 -11.69 4.90 11.30
N HIS A 124 -10.59 4.91 10.53
CA HIS A 124 -10.58 4.81 9.07
C HIS A 124 -10.05 3.49 8.55
N VAL A 125 -9.74 2.53 9.42
CA VAL A 125 -9.25 1.20 9.03
C VAL A 125 -10.37 0.20 8.74
N MET A 126 -10.02 -0.87 8.05
CA MET A 126 -10.87 -2.04 7.92
C MET A 126 -11.07 -2.71 9.29
N ARG A 127 -12.26 -3.30 9.50
CA ARG A 127 -12.58 -4.00 10.75
C ARG A 127 -13.24 -5.34 10.49
N THR A 128 -12.86 -6.35 11.26
CA THR A 128 -13.50 -7.68 11.24
C THR A 128 -14.98 -7.57 11.66
N ALA A 129 -15.73 -8.67 11.51
CA ALA A 129 -17.11 -8.73 12.00
C ALA A 129 -17.22 -8.51 13.52
N HIS A 130 -16.20 -8.94 14.27
CA HIS A 130 -16.08 -8.72 15.71
C HIS A 130 -15.70 -7.28 16.08
N GLY A 131 -15.21 -6.50 15.12
CA GLY A 131 -14.85 -5.10 15.28
C GLY A 131 -13.36 -4.85 15.46
N ASP A 132 -12.53 -5.88 15.36
CA ASP A 132 -11.08 -5.79 15.49
C ASP A 132 -10.48 -5.00 14.32
N PRO A 133 -9.52 -4.09 14.56
CA PRO A 133 -8.93 -3.27 13.52
C PRO A 133 -7.85 -4.02 12.74
N HIS A 134 -7.93 -3.93 11.41
CA HIS A 134 -6.80 -4.22 10.52
C HIS A 134 -5.98 -2.95 10.35
N SER A 135 -5.10 -2.66 11.31
CA SER A 135 -4.33 -1.39 11.34
C SER A 135 -3.49 -1.15 10.09
N TYR A 136 -3.14 -2.20 9.34
CA TYR A 136 -2.43 -2.10 8.07
C TYR A 136 -3.31 -1.67 6.90
N ALA A 137 -4.64 -1.73 7.01
CA ALA A 137 -5.58 -1.55 5.92
C ALA A 137 -6.51 -0.36 6.15
N LEU A 138 -6.23 0.77 5.51
CA LEU A 138 -7.18 1.88 5.42
C LEU A 138 -8.40 1.42 4.60
N CYS A 139 -9.59 1.79 5.05
CA CYS A 139 -10.83 1.37 4.42
C CYS A 139 -11.13 2.19 3.15
N PRO A 140 -11.28 1.57 1.97
CA PRO A 140 -11.70 2.26 0.73
C PRO A 140 -13.06 2.97 0.83
N SER A 141 -13.87 2.63 1.83
CA SER A 141 -15.15 3.32 2.10
C SER A 141 -15.01 4.56 2.96
N SER A 142 -13.87 4.78 3.62
CA SER A 142 -13.61 6.01 4.37
C SER A 142 -13.44 7.19 3.41
N PRO A 143 -14.20 8.29 3.57
CA PRO A 143 -13.97 9.52 2.81
C PRO A 143 -12.56 10.09 3.02
N ALA A 144 -12.01 10.02 4.23
CA ALA A 144 -10.68 10.53 4.54
C ALA A 144 -9.57 9.70 3.88
N ALA A 145 -9.69 8.37 3.89
CA ALA A 145 -8.75 7.48 3.21
C ALA A 145 -8.77 7.69 1.69
N ARG A 146 -9.96 7.87 1.11
CA ARG A 146 -10.10 8.20 -0.32
C ARG A 146 -9.48 9.56 -0.65
N ALA A 147 -9.76 10.58 0.18
CA ALA A 147 -9.20 11.92 0.01
C ALA A 147 -7.66 11.89 0.06
N TYR A 148 -7.08 11.12 0.98
CA TYR A 148 -5.64 10.88 1.06
C TYR A 148 -5.08 10.30 -0.25
N VAL A 149 -5.62 9.18 -0.74
CA VAL A 149 -5.13 8.55 -1.98
C VAL A 149 -5.26 9.50 -3.17
N THR A 150 -6.41 10.15 -3.33
CA THR A 150 -6.61 11.10 -4.44
C THR A 150 -5.68 12.32 -4.33
N GLY A 151 -5.39 12.78 -3.11
CA GLY A 151 -4.49 13.90 -2.86
C GLY A 151 -3.04 13.58 -3.22
N VAL A 152 -2.56 12.39 -2.86
CA VAL A 152 -1.22 11.88 -3.21
C VAL A 152 -1.09 11.75 -4.72
N VAL A 153 -2.06 11.10 -5.38
CA VAL A 153 -2.05 10.94 -6.84
C VAL A 153 -2.10 12.29 -7.55
N ALA A 154 -2.95 13.21 -7.10
CA ALA A 154 -3.01 14.56 -7.66
C ALA A 154 -1.68 15.31 -7.47
N GLU A 155 -1.03 15.16 -6.31
CA GLU A 155 0.26 15.81 -6.06
C GLU A 155 1.34 15.35 -7.01
N ILE A 156 1.45 14.03 -7.16
CA ILE A 156 2.42 13.40 -8.05
C ILE A 156 2.15 13.85 -9.50
N ALA A 157 0.90 13.79 -9.94
CA ALA A 157 0.51 14.16 -11.29
C ALA A 157 0.80 15.65 -11.60
N GLU A 158 0.42 16.56 -10.71
CA GLU A 158 0.54 18.01 -10.94
C GLU A 158 1.98 18.52 -10.81
N ARG A 159 2.78 17.95 -9.90
CA ARG A 159 4.11 18.48 -9.60
C ARG A 159 5.24 17.78 -10.34
N TYR A 160 5.07 16.50 -10.67
CA TYR A 160 6.12 15.69 -11.30
C TYR A 160 5.76 15.25 -12.73
N ALA A 161 4.47 15.24 -13.08
CA ALA A 161 3.96 14.83 -14.39
C ALA A 161 4.67 13.56 -14.93
N PRO A 162 4.63 12.43 -14.20
CA PRO A 162 5.24 11.18 -14.66
C PRO A 162 4.50 10.63 -15.88
N ASP A 163 5.12 9.70 -16.60
CA ASP A 163 4.50 8.99 -17.73
C ASP A 163 3.34 8.08 -17.26
N ARG A 164 3.40 7.61 -16.01
CA ARG A 164 2.40 6.73 -15.39
C ARG A 164 2.36 6.88 -13.88
N ILE A 165 1.21 6.59 -13.28
CA ILE A 165 1.07 6.31 -11.86
C ILE A 165 0.49 4.90 -11.73
N GLU A 166 1.22 3.99 -11.07
CA GLU A 166 0.79 2.64 -10.74
C GLU A 166 0.20 2.66 -9.32
N LEU A 167 -1.05 2.20 -9.18
CA LEU A 167 -1.72 2.16 -7.88
C LEU A 167 -1.63 0.73 -7.32
N GLU A 168 -0.90 0.57 -6.23
CA GLU A 168 -0.84 -0.67 -5.46
C GLU A 168 -1.81 -0.60 -4.27
N SER A 169 -2.51 -1.71 -4.02
CA SER A 169 -3.50 -1.85 -2.94
C SER A 169 -4.49 -0.67 -2.86
N PRO A 170 -5.19 -0.30 -3.95
CA PRO A 170 -6.20 0.75 -3.93
C PRO A 170 -7.57 0.28 -3.40
N ASP A 171 -7.67 -0.98 -2.97
CA ASP A 171 -8.90 -1.69 -2.64
C ASP A 171 -8.89 -2.25 -1.21
N PHE A 172 -9.86 -3.12 -0.92
CA PHE A 172 -9.97 -3.78 0.38
C PHE A 172 -8.87 -4.83 0.50
N MET A 173 -8.03 -4.68 1.52
CA MET A 173 -7.00 -5.66 1.85
C MET A 173 -7.61 -6.95 2.40
N GLY A 174 -6.95 -8.08 2.16
CA GLY A 174 -7.28 -9.35 2.83
C GLY A 174 -6.83 -9.37 4.28
N PHE A 175 -7.10 -10.49 4.97
CA PHE A 175 -6.62 -10.73 6.34
C PHE A 175 -5.13 -11.07 6.39
N ASP A 176 -4.63 -11.85 5.43
CA ASP A 176 -3.19 -12.10 5.29
C ASP A 176 -2.53 -10.78 4.90
N HIS A 177 -1.73 -10.26 5.82
CA HIS A 177 -0.95 -9.07 5.59
C HIS A 177 0.47 -9.42 5.14
N GLY A 178 0.97 -10.62 5.49
CA GLY A 178 2.25 -11.14 5.01
C GLY A 178 3.46 -10.44 5.63
N PHE A 179 3.29 -9.72 6.74
CA PHE A 179 4.38 -8.98 7.38
C PHE A 179 4.28 -8.88 8.93
N HIS A 180 5.46 -8.95 9.57
CA HIS A 180 5.87 -8.99 10.99
C HIS A 180 5.08 -9.92 11.95
N HIS A 181 5.57 -11.17 12.09
CA HIS A 181 5.23 -12.13 13.15
C HIS A 181 3.75 -12.49 13.31
N GLU A 182 3.05 -12.62 12.19
CA GLU A 182 1.72 -13.24 12.16
C GLU A 182 1.78 -14.65 12.76
N LYS A 183 0.84 -14.92 13.67
CA LYS A 183 0.70 -16.19 14.40
C LYS A 183 -0.78 -16.48 14.60
N ASP A 184 -1.39 -17.16 13.66
CA ASP A 184 -2.74 -17.71 13.84
C ASP A 184 -2.66 -19.12 14.49
N ALA A 185 -1.75 -19.98 14.02
CA ALA A 185 -1.65 -21.40 14.41
C ALA A 185 -2.98 -22.18 14.31
N LEU A 186 -3.95 -21.66 13.55
CA LEU A 186 -5.31 -22.19 13.43
C LEU A 186 -5.51 -22.98 12.15
N GLY A 187 -4.62 -22.85 11.16
CA GLY A 187 -4.80 -23.48 9.84
C GLY A 187 -6.03 -22.92 9.12
N LEU A 188 -6.11 -21.59 9.05
CA LEU A 188 -7.22 -20.87 8.43
C LEU A 188 -7.41 -21.35 6.98
N LEU A 189 -8.66 -21.62 6.62
CA LEU A 189 -9.03 -22.02 5.26
C LEU A 189 -9.35 -20.78 4.41
N PRO A 190 -9.39 -20.89 3.06
CA PRO A 190 -9.70 -19.77 2.18
C PRO A 190 -10.98 -19.01 2.58
N GLU A 191 -12.02 -19.72 3.04
CA GLU A 191 -13.24 -19.07 3.53
C GLU A 191 -13.03 -18.24 4.80
N ASP A 192 -12.19 -18.70 5.73
CA ASP A 192 -11.93 -18.00 6.99
C ASP A 192 -11.16 -16.71 6.70
N MET A 193 -10.16 -16.81 5.82
CA MET A 193 -9.36 -15.69 5.32
C MET A 193 -10.20 -14.62 4.62
N PHE A 194 -11.13 -15.05 3.76
CA PHE A 194 -12.07 -14.15 3.11
C PHE A 194 -12.96 -13.45 4.14
N LEU A 195 -13.58 -14.22 5.06
CA LEU A 195 -14.49 -13.69 6.08
C LEU A 195 -13.80 -12.70 7.03
N LEU A 196 -12.55 -12.96 7.39
CA LEU A 196 -11.70 -12.04 8.17
C LEU A 196 -11.32 -10.78 7.38
N GLY A 197 -11.24 -10.86 6.06
CA GLY A 197 -10.98 -9.73 5.16
C GLY A 197 -12.21 -8.84 4.87
N VAL A 198 -13.43 -9.30 5.16
CA VAL A 198 -14.63 -8.49 4.95
C VAL A 198 -14.69 -7.34 5.97
N CYS A 199 -14.77 -6.11 5.47
CA CYS A 199 -14.79 -4.91 6.31
C CYS A 199 -16.19 -4.55 6.84
N PHE A 200 -16.33 -4.51 8.16
CA PHE A 200 -17.52 -4.08 8.90
C PHE A 200 -17.30 -2.77 9.68
N CYS A 201 -16.35 -1.93 9.26
CA CYS A 201 -16.18 -0.60 9.87
C CYS A 201 -17.40 0.29 9.58
N ARG A 202 -17.59 1.36 10.37
CA ARG A 202 -18.74 2.27 10.25
C ARG A 202 -19.00 2.77 8.82
N HIS A 203 -17.92 3.02 8.06
CA HIS A 203 -18.02 3.51 6.68
C HIS A 203 -18.60 2.46 5.73
N CYS A 204 -18.15 1.21 5.84
CA CYS A 204 -18.72 0.10 5.07
C CYS A 204 -20.15 -0.20 5.50
N MET A 205 -20.43 -0.23 6.80
CA MET A 205 -21.78 -0.48 7.32
C MET A 205 -22.78 0.55 6.80
N ASN A 206 -22.43 1.84 6.83
CA ASN A 206 -23.27 2.91 6.33
C ASN A 206 -23.51 2.79 4.81
N ARG A 207 -22.46 2.54 4.02
CA ARG A 207 -22.59 2.39 2.56
C ARG A 207 -23.41 1.15 2.17
N ALA A 208 -23.16 0.02 2.84
CA ALA A 208 -23.89 -1.22 2.61
C ALA A 208 -25.39 -1.07 2.94
N THR A 209 -25.71 -0.46 4.09
CA THR A 209 -27.09 -0.15 4.48
C THR A 209 -27.77 0.74 3.45
N HIS A 210 -27.09 1.78 2.96
CA HIS A 210 -27.63 2.66 1.92
C HIS A 210 -27.85 1.94 0.58
N ALA A 211 -27.04 0.91 0.28
CA ALA A 211 -27.20 0.05 -0.88
C ALA A 211 -28.27 -1.05 -0.70
N GLY A 212 -29.01 -1.06 0.41
CA GLY A 212 -30.02 -2.08 0.71
C GLY A 212 -29.45 -3.45 1.11
N VAL A 213 -28.15 -3.53 1.39
CA VAL A 213 -27.52 -4.74 1.92
C VAL A 213 -27.88 -4.86 3.41
N PRO A 214 -28.34 -6.03 3.90
CA PRO A 214 -28.62 -6.25 5.31
C PRO A 214 -27.32 -6.38 6.11
N ALA A 215 -26.59 -5.26 6.25
CA ALA A 215 -25.20 -5.22 6.71
C ALA A 215 -25.02 -5.79 8.12
N GLU A 216 -25.92 -5.48 9.06
CA GLU A 216 -25.86 -6.02 10.42
C GLU A 216 -26.12 -7.53 10.45
N ALA A 217 -27.05 -8.03 9.64
CA ALA A 217 -27.29 -9.47 9.54
C ALA A 217 -26.09 -10.19 8.91
N ALA A 218 -25.46 -9.59 7.91
CA ALA A 218 -24.22 -10.09 7.33
C ALA A 218 -23.09 -10.12 8.37
N ARG A 219 -22.89 -9.03 9.12
CA ARG A 219 -21.90 -8.93 10.18
C ARG A 219 -22.08 -10.02 11.23
N ALA A 220 -23.29 -10.15 11.77
CA ALA A 220 -23.63 -11.19 12.74
C ALA A 220 -23.35 -12.59 12.18
N ARG A 221 -23.76 -12.84 10.93
CA ARG A 221 -23.52 -14.13 10.27
C ARG A 221 -22.03 -14.43 10.11
N VAL A 222 -21.22 -13.44 9.73
CA VAL A 222 -19.77 -13.62 9.58
C VAL A 222 -19.12 -13.89 10.94
N ALA A 223 -19.50 -13.16 11.99
CA ALA A 223 -19.00 -13.41 13.34
C ALA A 223 -19.31 -14.85 13.80
N ASP A 224 -20.57 -15.30 13.64
CA ASP A 224 -20.98 -16.67 14.01
C ASP A 224 -20.19 -17.75 13.23
N LEU A 225 -19.91 -17.51 11.94
CA LEU A 225 -19.16 -18.43 11.10
C LEU A 225 -17.72 -18.57 11.58
N LEU A 226 -17.06 -17.44 11.87
CA LEU A 226 -15.70 -17.37 12.37
C LEU A 226 -15.57 -17.95 13.77
N ASP A 227 -16.45 -17.60 14.70
CA ASP A 227 -16.44 -18.15 16.07
C ASP A 227 -16.55 -19.67 16.06
N ALA A 228 -17.47 -20.19 15.24
CA ALA A 228 -17.62 -21.62 15.11
C ALA A 228 -16.43 -22.26 14.35
N ALA A 229 -15.67 -21.52 13.55
CA ALA A 229 -14.45 -22.03 12.91
C ALA A 229 -13.31 -22.12 13.93
N PHE A 230 -13.12 -21.08 14.74
CA PHE A 230 -12.09 -21.00 15.78
C PHE A 230 -12.30 -22.01 16.91
N ALA A 231 -13.55 -22.42 17.17
CA ALA A 231 -13.86 -23.42 18.20
C ALA A 231 -13.57 -24.88 17.79
N ARG A 232 -13.13 -25.15 16.55
CA ARG A 232 -12.88 -26.51 16.06
C ARG A 232 -11.52 -27.01 16.50
N GLU A 233 -11.46 -28.31 16.79
CA GLU A 233 -10.19 -29.00 17.06
C GLU A 233 -9.29 -29.08 15.82
N LEU A 234 -9.90 -29.23 14.63
CA LEU A 234 -9.20 -29.28 13.34
C LEU A 234 -9.91 -28.42 12.29
N PRO A 235 -9.16 -27.78 11.38
CA PRO A 235 -9.73 -27.07 10.23
C PRO A 235 -10.62 -27.98 9.40
N ARG A 236 -11.79 -27.46 8.99
CA ARG A 236 -12.73 -28.19 8.14
C ARG A 236 -13.47 -27.24 7.23
N SER A 237 -13.43 -27.51 5.92
CA SER A 237 -14.16 -26.69 4.96
C SER A 237 -15.65 -26.65 5.29
N ARG A 238 -16.22 -25.44 5.32
CA ARG A 238 -17.66 -25.17 5.45
C ARG A 238 -18.33 -25.06 4.10
N PHE A 239 -17.59 -24.60 3.12
CA PHE A 239 -18.07 -24.33 1.78
C PHE A 239 -17.20 -25.15 0.81
N PRO A 240 -17.63 -26.36 0.41
CA PRO A 240 -16.81 -27.28 -0.37
C PRO A 240 -16.27 -26.69 -1.68
N ASP A 241 -17.01 -25.75 -2.27
CA ASP A 241 -16.68 -25.06 -3.52
C ASP A 241 -16.37 -23.58 -3.27
N PHE A 242 -15.76 -23.25 -2.12
CA PHE A 242 -15.30 -21.87 -1.87
C PHE A 242 -14.29 -21.47 -2.95
N PRO A 243 -14.51 -20.34 -3.65
CA PRO A 243 -13.68 -19.93 -4.79
C PRO A 243 -12.26 -19.56 -4.40
#